data_AF-A0A1V0TSX6-F1
#
_entry.id   AF-A0A1V0TSX6-F1
#
_cell.length_a   1.000
_cell.length_b   1.000
_cell.length_c   1.000
_cell.angle_alpha   90.00
_cell.angle_beta   90.00
_cell.angle_gamma   90.00
#
_symmetry.space_group_name_H-M   'P 1'
#
loop_
_entity.id
_entity.type
_entity.pdbx_description
1 polymer ?
#
loop_
_entity_poly.entity_id
_entity_poly.type
_entity_poly.pdbx_seq_one_letter_code
_entity_poly.pdbx_strand_id
1 'polypeptide(L)'
;MQRRPVTADERTEIQRRHAAGETRNQIARALGRSASTISRIAGELGLRFEGGARTAAATEARRLDLAALRRDLVERLYLRAAANLDRVEAPDGYVRVELLPDGRTVRVVTDAPPAQDERHHSHAIGTYLSSAQRLADVDSDGESRGASMLDRLADALLGPANGGDDEGG
;
A
#
# COMPACT_ATOMS: atom_id res chain seq x y z
N MET A 1 20.27 24.40 -13.23
CA MET A 1 20.91 23.45 -14.17
C MET A 1 20.22 23.54 -15.52
N GLN A 2 20.92 23.99 -16.57
CA GLN A 2 20.37 24.05 -17.93
C GLN A 2 20.17 22.63 -18.48
N ARG A 3 18.98 22.33 -18.97
CA ARG A 3 18.61 21.03 -19.53
C ARG A 3 19.23 20.93 -20.92
N ARG A 4 20.19 20.00 -21.14
CA ARG A 4 20.76 19.75 -22.48
C ARG A 4 19.60 19.44 -23.45
N PRO A 5 19.38 20.24 -24.51
CA PRO A 5 18.32 19.99 -25.48
C PRO A 5 18.46 18.59 -26.08
N VAL A 6 17.35 17.97 -26.47
CA VAL A 6 17.36 16.68 -27.14
C VAL A 6 17.54 16.94 -28.63
N THR A 7 18.52 16.29 -29.26
CA THR A 7 18.79 16.46 -30.70
C THR A 7 17.96 15.50 -31.56
N ALA A 8 17.86 15.80 -32.86
CA ALA A 8 17.23 14.88 -33.82
C ALA A 8 17.98 13.53 -33.89
N ASP A 9 19.30 13.56 -33.81
CA ASP A 9 20.14 12.35 -33.82
C ASP A 9 19.87 11.45 -32.60
N GLU A 10 19.65 12.04 -31.42
CA GLU A 10 19.26 11.28 -30.22
C GLU A 10 17.90 10.60 -30.40
N ARG A 11 16.95 11.21 -31.12
CA ARG A 11 15.64 10.60 -31.42
C ARG A 11 15.80 9.38 -32.33
N THR A 12 16.61 9.50 -33.37
CA THR A 12 16.91 8.40 -34.30
C THR A 12 17.60 7.25 -33.58
N GLU A 13 18.56 7.55 -32.70
CA GLU A 13 19.28 6.54 -31.94
C GLU A 13 18.37 5.82 -30.91
N ILE A 14 17.43 6.53 -30.29
CA ILE A 14 16.40 5.92 -29.43
C ILE A 14 15.54 4.95 -30.23
N GLN A 15 15.10 5.32 -31.44
CA GLN A 15 14.30 4.45 -32.30
C GLN A 15 15.08 3.19 -32.72
N ARG A 16 16.34 3.35 -33.13
CA ARG A 16 17.22 2.23 -33.50
C ARG A 16 17.42 1.25 -32.34
N ARG A 17 17.70 1.76 -31.14
CA ARG A 17 17.91 0.92 -29.95
C ARG A 17 16.62 0.26 -29.45
N HIS A 18 15.50 0.95 -29.56
CA HIS A 18 14.19 0.37 -29.27
C HIS A 18 13.87 -0.79 -30.23
N ALA A 19 14.10 -0.61 -31.53
CA ALA A 19 13.95 -1.67 -32.53
C ALA A 19 14.91 -2.85 -32.29
N ALA A 20 16.09 -2.61 -31.70
CA ALA A 20 17.02 -3.65 -31.25
C ALA A 20 16.60 -4.35 -29.94
N GLY A 21 15.45 -4.00 -29.35
CA GLY A 21 14.93 -4.62 -28.14
C GLY A 21 15.55 -4.11 -26.83
N GLU A 22 16.32 -3.02 -26.86
CA GLU A 22 16.88 -2.45 -25.63
C GLU A 22 15.80 -1.87 -24.71
N THR A 23 15.93 -2.13 -23.41
CA THR A 23 15.06 -1.52 -22.40
C THR A 23 15.34 -0.03 -22.25
N ARG A 24 14.34 0.75 -21.82
CA ARG A 24 14.47 2.17 -21.51
C ARG A 24 15.71 2.50 -20.66
N ASN A 25 16.02 1.69 -19.65
CA ASN A 25 17.15 1.96 -18.76
C ASN A 25 18.51 1.70 -19.43
N GLN A 26 18.59 0.75 -20.36
CA GLN A 26 19.79 0.53 -21.18
C GLN A 26 20.03 1.73 -22.10
N ILE A 27 18.97 2.19 -22.80
CA ILE A 27 19.03 3.38 -23.66
C ILE A 27 19.41 4.63 -22.86
N ALA A 28 18.82 4.82 -21.67
CA ALA A 28 19.13 5.92 -20.77
C ALA A 28 20.62 5.96 -20.38
N ARG A 29 21.19 4.81 -20.02
CA ARG A 29 22.63 4.69 -19.70
C ARG A 29 23.51 4.94 -20.92
N ALA A 30 23.14 4.39 -22.08
CA ALA A 30 23.91 4.54 -23.31
C ALA A 30 23.98 6.00 -23.80
N LEU A 31 22.89 6.76 -23.62
CA LEU A 31 22.80 8.16 -24.07
C LEU A 31 23.14 9.17 -22.98
N GLY A 32 23.42 8.72 -21.75
CA GLY A 32 23.65 9.61 -20.61
C GLY A 32 22.43 10.47 -20.28
N ARG A 33 21.22 9.93 -20.46
CA ARG A 33 19.94 10.64 -20.24
C ARG A 33 19.15 9.99 -19.11
N SER A 34 18.29 10.78 -18.46
CA SER A 34 17.36 10.23 -17.48
C SER A 34 16.37 9.29 -18.15
N ALA A 35 15.96 8.24 -17.43
CA ALA A 35 14.90 7.33 -17.87
C ALA A 35 13.60 8.08 -18.24
N SER A 36 13.26 9.14 -17.49
CA SER A 36 12.09 10.00 -17.77
C SER A 36 12.18 10.72 -19.12
N THR A 37 13.38 11.16 -19.52
CA THR A 37 13.60 11.81 -20.81
C THR A 37 13.42 10.82 -21.95
N ILE A 38 13.95 9.59 -21.80
CA ILE A 38 13.78 8.52 -22.79
C ILE A 38 12.31 8.12 -22.91
N SER A 39 11.58 7.96 -21.80
CA SER A 39 10.14 7.66 -21.83
C SER A 39 9.33 8.73 -22.57
N ARG A 40 9.62 10.01 -22.33
CA ARG A 40 8.93 11.11 -23.02
C ARG A 40 9.18 11.08 -24.53
N ILE A 41 10.43 10.94 -24.94
CA ILE A 41 10.79 10.90 -26.36
C ILE A 41 10.19 9.66 -27.03
N ALA A 42 10.25 8.50 -26.38
CA ALA A 42 9.62 7.28 -26.87
C ALA A 42 8.11 7.48 -27.06
N GLY A 43 7.43 8.15 -26.13
CA GLY A 43 6.03 8.52 -26.26
C GLY A 43 5.75 9.44 -27.45
N GLU A 44 6.56 10.48 -27.64
CA GLU A 44 6.49 11.38 -28.81
C GLU A 44 6.72 10.64 -30.14
N LEU A 45 7.49 9.55 -30.12
CA LEU A 45 7.77 8.69 -31.28
C LEU A 45 6.80 7.50 -31.43
N GLY A 46 5.82 7.36 -30.53
CA GLY A 46 4.89 6.23 -30.53
C GLY A 46 5.50 4.87 -30.14
N LEU A 47 6.70 4.86 -29.56
CA LEU A 47 7.43 3.66 -29.15
C LEU A 47 6.95 3.19 -27.77
N ARG A 48 6.60 1.90 -27.64
CA ARG A 48 6.22 1.28 -26.37
C ARG A 48 7.27 0.28 -25.91
N PHE A 49 7.71 0.41 -24.65
CA PHE A 49 8.60 -0.58 -24.04
C PHE A 49 7.77 -1.72 -23.43
N GLU A 50 8.02 -2.96 -23.86
CA GLU A 50 7.25 -4.14 -23.43
C GLU A 50 7.31 -4.40 -21.91
N GLY A 51 8.38 -3.97 -21.25
CA GLY A 51 8.54 -4.12 -19.80
C GLY A 51 7.49 -3.36 -18.96
N GLY A 52 6.90 -2.29 -19.49
CA GLY A 52 5.94 -1.44 -18.77
C GLY A 52 4.65 -2.16 -18.39
N ALA A 53 4.06 -2.91 -19.32
CA ALA A 53 2.83 -3.66 -19.06
C ALA A 53 3.03 -4.80 -18.04
N ARG A 54 4.16 -5.53 -18.15
CA ARG A 54 4.51 -6.61 -17.22
C ARG A 54 4.80 -6.10 -15.81
N THR A 55 5.48 -4.95 -15.68
CA THR A 55 5.76 -4.34 -14.38
C THR A 55 4.52 -3.71 -13.75
N ALA A 56 3.63 -3.11 -14.54
CA ALA A 56 2.36 -2.60 -14.05
C ALA A 56 1.48 -3.73 -13.50
N ALA A 57 1.33 -4.83 -14.25
CA ALA A 57 0.57 -5.99 -13.79
C ALA A 57 1.16 -6.62 -12.51
N ALA A 58 2.49 -6.76 -12.44
CA ALA A 58 3.15 -7.28 -11.24
C ALA A 58 3.00 -6.35 -10.03
N THR A 59 3.05 -5.02 -10.24
CA THR A 59 2.82 -4.03 -9.18
C THR A 59 1.39 -4.09 -8.68
N GLU A 60 0.43 -4.24 -9.58
CA GLU A 60 -0.99 -4.33 -9.24
C GLU A 60 -1.30 -5.63 -8.49
N ALA A 61 -0.80 -6.77 -8.96
CA ALA A 61 -0.91 -8.04 -8.24
C ALA A 61 -0.33 -7.92 -6.82
N ARG A 62 0.86 -7.31 -6.68
CA ARG A 62 1.48 -7.08 -5.37
C ARG A 62 0.64 -6.17 -4.47
N ARG A 63 -0.03 -5.17 -5.04
CA ARG A 63 -0.93 -4.26 -4.31
C ARG A 63 -2.14 -5.03 -3.77
N LEU A 64 -2.75 -5.88 -4.58
CA LEU A 64 -3.86 -6.75 -4.17
C LEU A 64 -3.42 -7.73 -3.06
N ASP A 65 -2.26 -8.36 -3.21
CA ASP A 65 -1.71 -9.27 -2.18
C ASP A 65 -1.49 -8.54 -0.85
N LEU A 66 -0.97 -7.31 -0.89
CA LEU A 66 -0.78 -6.48 0.31
C LEU A 66 -2.11 -6.04 0.94
N ALA A 67 -3.15 -5.81 0.15
CA ALA A 67 -4.49 -5.53 0.67
C ALA A 67 -5.08 -6.74 1.38
N ALA A 68 -4.97 -7.93 0.77
CA ALA A 68 -5.42 -9.17 1.39
C ALA A 68 -4.69 -9.45 2.72
N LEU A 69 -3.36 -9.30 2.74
CA LEU A 69 -2.57 -9.47 3.96
C LEU A 69 -2.96 -8.47 5.05
N ARG A 70 -3.26 -7.21 4.69
CA ARG A 70 -3.67 -6.20 5.68
C ARG A 70 -5.02 -6.53 6.30
N ARG A 71 -5.99 -7.01 5.50
CA ARG A 71 -7.29 -7.47 6.00
C ARG A 71 -7.14 -8.63 6.99
N ASP A 72 -6.31 -9.64 6.69
CA ASP A 72 -6.00 -10.74 7.62
C ASP A 72 -5.40 -10.23 8.93
N LEU A 73 -4.45 -9.30 8.85
CA LEU A 73 -3.82 -8.73 10.05
C LEU A 73 -4.82 -7.94 10.91
N VAL A 74 -5.73 -7.18 10.29
CA VAL A 74 -6.78 -6.44 11.00
C VAL A 74 -7.66 -7.41 11.80
N GLU A 75 -8.15 -8.48 11.16
CA GLU A 75 -8.96 -9.52 11.84
C GLU A 75 -8.20 -10.12 13.02
N ARG A 76 -6.95 -10.53 12.81
CA ARG A 76 -6.11 -11.14 13.86
C ARG A 76 -5.82 -10.20 15.02
N LEU A 77 -5.70 -8.90 14.76
CA LEU A 77 -5.52 -7.90 15.81
C LEU A 77 -6.78 -7.73 16.66
N TYR A 78 -7.97 -7.72 16.04
CA TYR A 78 -9.23 -7.74 16.77
C TYR A 78 -9.38 -9.00 17.63
N LEU A 79 -9.08 -10.18 17.07
CA LEU A 79 -9.10 -11.44 17.81
C LEU A 79 -8.11 -11.43 18.98
N ARG A 80 -6.95 -10.80 18.83
CA ARG A 80 -5.97 -10.65 19.92
C ARG A 80 -6.44 -9.69 21.02
N ALA A 81 -7.15 -8.63 20.66
CA ALA A 81 -7.78 -7.74 21.62
C ALA A 81 -8.89 -8.46 22.40
N ALA A 82 -9.81 -9.14 21.70
CA ALA A 82 -10.88 -9.93 22.30
C ALA A 82 -10.33 -11.00 23.25
N ALA A 83 -9.33 -11.77 22.81
CA ALA A 83 -8.70 -12.78 23.67
C ALA A 83 -7.96 -12.21 24.89
N ASN A 84 -7.62 -10.91 24.92
CA ASN A 84 -7.12 -10.27 26.14
C ASN A 84 -8.26 -9.89 27.07
N LEU A 85 -9.36 -9.38 26.52
CA LEU A 85 -10.57 -9.08 27.27
C LEU A 85 -11.13 -10.35 27.93
N ASP A 86 -11.26 -11.44 27.17
CA ASP A 86 -11.71 -12.75 27.66
C ASP A 86 -10.87 -13.29 28.82
N ARG A 87 -9.56 -12.97 28.87
CA ARG A 87 -8.68 -13.38 29.98
C ARG A 87 -8.94 -12.57 31.25
N VAL A 88 -9.17 -11.27 31.09
CA VAL A 88 -9.41 -10.35 32.20
C VAL A 88 -10.81 -10.56 32.78
N GLU A 89 -11.79 -10.86 31.91
CA GLU A 89 -13.20 -11.04 32.25
C GLU A 89 -13.60 -12.52 32.43
N ALA A 90 -12.61 -13.40 32.59
CA ALA A 90 -12.87 -14.83 32.70
C ALA A 90 -13.81 -15.13 33.90
N PRO A 91 -14.92 -15.86 33.69
CA PRO A 91 -15.92 -16.11 34.74
C PRO A 91 -15.37 -16.96 35.90
N ASP A 92 -14.39 -17.81 35.62
CA ASP A 92 -13.74 -18.68 36.60
C ASP A 92 -12.56 -17.98 37.33
N GLY A 93 -12.41 -16.67 37.14
CA GLY A 93 -11.35 -15.85 37.73
C GLY A 93 -10.12 -15.69 36.83
N TYR A 94 -9.36 -14.64 37.13
CA TYR A 94 -8.13 -14.30 36.43
C TYR A 94 -7.00 -15.25 36.84
N VAL A 95 -6.34 -15.86 35.86
CA VAL A 95 -5.24 -16.80 36.08
C VAL A 95 -3.90 -16.18 35.72
N ARG A 96 -2.96 -16.17 36.66
CA ARG A 96 -1.55 -15.85 36.40
C ARG A 96 -0.61 -16.98 36.83
N VAL A 97 0.60 -16.95 36.28
CA VAL A 97 1.68 -17.83 36.70
C VAL A 97 2.66 -17.03 37.53
N GLU A 98 2.95 -17.51 38.74
CA GLU A 98 3.97 -16.94 39.62
C GLU A 98 5.17 -17.87 39.69
N LEU A 99 6.36 -17.28 39.72
CA LEU A 99 7.61 -17.98 39.95
C LEU A 99 7.94 -17.92 41.45
N LEU A 100 8.01 -19.08 42.08
CA LEU A 100 8.40 -19.20 43.48
C LEU A 100 9.93 -19.03 43.65
N PRO A 101 10.40 -18.67 44.87
CA PRO A 101 11.84 -18.54 45.14
C PRO A 101 12.66 -19.82 44.89
N ASP A 102 12.02 -20.99 44.94
CA ASP A 102 12.63 -22.29 44.66
C ASP A 102 12.70 -22.63 43.17
N GLY A 103 12.26 -21.71 42.29
CA GLY A 103 12.27 -21.86 40.84
C GLY A 103 11.06 -22.59 40.27
N ARG A 104 10.14 -23.08 41.09
CA ARG A 104 8.90 -23.70 40.60
C ARG A 104 7.90 -22.64 40.16
N THR A 105 7.06 -22.97 39.19
CA THR A 105 5.93 -22.12 38.78
C THR A 105 4.65 -22.63 39.40
N VAL A 106 3.82 -21.71 39.88
CA VAL A 106 2.47 -22.02 40.38
C VAL A 106 1.44 -21.20 39.64
N ARG A 107 0.25 -21.78 39.43
CA ARG A 107 -0.91 -21.07 38.91
C ARG A 107 -1.66 -20.46 40.09
N VAL A 108 -1.88 -19.15 40.02
CA VAL A 108 -2.67 -18.39 40.99
C VAL A 108 -3.93 -17.90 40.30
N VAL A 109 -5.08 -18.13 40.94
CA VAL A 109 -6.39 -17.66 40.48
C VAL A 109 -6.85 -16.57 41.42
N THR A 110 -7.29 -15.44 40.88
CA THR A 110 -7.85 -14.32 41.64
C THR A 110 -9.14 -13.84 41.03
N ASP A 111 -10.03 -13.25 41.84
CA ASP A 111 -11.34 -12.75 41.36
C ASP A 111 -11.18 -11.63 40.31
N ALA A 112 -10.11 -10.85 40.41
CA ALA A 112 -9.75 -9.80 39.46
C ALA A 112 -8.23 -9.79 39.23
N PRO A 113 -7.75 -9.26 38.09
CA PRO A 113 -6.32 -9.09 37.86
C PRO A 113 -5.71 -8.05 38.82
N PRO A 114 -4.44 -8.23 39.23
CA PRO A 114 -3.69 -7.18 39.89
C PRO A 114 -3.60 -5.92 39.00
N ALA A 115 -3.51 -4.73 39.61
CA ALA A 115 -3.47 -3.46 38.89
C ALA A 115 -2.37 -3.37 37.81
N GLN A 116 -1.24 -4.05 38.01
CA GLN A 116 -0.16 -4.11 37.01
C GLN A 116 -0.58 -4.91 35.77
N ASP A 117 -1.23 -6.05 35.97
CA ASP A 117 -1.69 -6.93 34.89
C ASP A 117 -2.86 -6.27 34.13
N GLU A 118 -3.80 -5.67 34.86
CA GLU A 118 -4.89 -4.86 34.33
C GLU A 118 -4.36 -3.78 33.37
N ARG A 119 -3.32 -3.05 33.80
CA ARG A 119 -2.66 -2.03 32.98
C ARG A 119 -2.00 -2.64 31.74
N HIS A 120 -1.32 -3.77 31.88
CA HIS A 120 -0.66 -4.44 30.76
C HIS A 120 -1.66 -4.92 29.71
N HIS A 121 -2.76 -5.55 30.13
CA HIS A 121 -3.83 -5.99 29.24
C HIS A 121 -4.50 -4.81 28.55
N SER A 122 -4.87 -3.77 29.30
CA SER A 122 -5.46 -2.53 28.75
C SER A 122 -4.56 -1.88 27.69
N HIS A 123 -3.26 -1.82 27.97
CA HIS A 123 -2.27 -1.27 27.02
C HIS A 123 -2.15 -2.13 25.75
N ALA A 124 -2.09 -3.46 25.91
CA ALA A 124 -2.02 -4.38 24.78
C ALA A 124 -3.27 -4.27 23.89
N ILE A 125 -4.46 -4.25 24.49
CA ILE A 125 -5.75 -4.07 23.80
C ILE A 125 -5.74 -2.77 23.00
N GLY A 126 -5.43 -1.63 23.64
CA GLY A 126 -5.36 -0.33 22.97
C GLY A 126 -4.38 -0.32 21.80
N THR A 127 -3.23 -0.98 21.95
CA THR A 127 -2.21 -1.07 20.89
C THR A 127 -2.70 -1.90 19.70
N TYR A 128 -3.38 -3.02 19.93
CA TYR A 128 -3.94 -3.85 18.87
C TYR A 128 -5.03 -3.12 18.10
N LEU A 129 -5.99 -2.50 18.80
CA LEU A 129 -7.08 -1.75 18.19
C LEU A 129 -6.57 -0.54 17.39
N SER A 130 -5.62 0.22 17.94
CA SER A 130 -5.02 1.37 17.24
C SER A 130 -4.23 0.95 16.00
N SER A 131 -3.60 -0.23 16.02
CA SER A 131 -2.88 -0.76 14.86
C SER A 131 -3.84 -1.32 13.81
N ALA A 132 -4.93 -1.95 14.23
CA ALA A 132 -6.00 -2.40 13.34
C ALA A 132 -6.64 -1.21 12.61
N GLN A 133 -6.99 -0.15 13.34
CA GLN A 133 -7.54 1.08 12.76
C GLN A 133 -6.60 1.67 11.70
N ARG A 134 -5.31 1.84 12.03
CA ARG A 134 -4.33 2.39 11.08
C ARG A 134 -4.18 1.54 9.81
N LEU A 135 -4.29 0.22 9.92
CA LEU A 135 -4.23 -0.66 8.75
C LEU A 135 -5.49 -0.56 7.89
N ALA A 136 -6.67 -0.43 8.53
CA ALA A 136 -7.94 -0.21 7.85
C ALA A 136 -7.98 1.15 7.13
N ASP A 137 -7.44 2.21 7.75
CA ASP A 137 -7.37 3.55 7.15
C ASP A 137 -6.54 3.54 5.85
N VAL A 138 -5.47 2.75 5.79
CA VAL A 138 -4.65 2.61 4.56
C VAL A 138 -5.44 1.97 3.43
N ASP A 139 -6.36 1.04 3.73
CA ASP A 139 -7.25 0.46 2.72
C ASP A 139 -8.28 1.47 2.21
N SER A 140 -8.93 2.23 3.10
CA SER A 140 -9.91 3.26 2.69
C SER A 140 -9.28 4.40 1.88
N ASP A 141 -8.06 4.82 2.25
CA ASP A 141 -7.28 5.82 1.51
C ASP A 141 -6.86 5.31 0.13
N GLY A 142 -6.51 4.02 0.02
CA GLY A 142 -6.15 3.39 -1.24
C GLY A 142 -7.33 3.30 -2.20
N GLU A 143 -8.50 2.90 -1.69
CA GLU A 143 -9.74 2.80 -2.46
C GLU A 143 -10.23 4.17 -2.95
N SER A 144 -10.26 5.18 -2.08
CA SER A 144 -10.68 6.55 -2.43
C SER A 144 -9.77 7.21 -3.48
N ARG A 145 -8.45 7.07 -3.36
CA ARG A 145 -7.50 7.56 -4.39
C ARG A 145 -7.68 6.82 -5.71
N GLY A 146 -8.02 5.53 -5.67
CA GLY A 146 -8.32 4.72 -6.85
C GLY A 146 -9.54 5.24 -7.61
N ALA A 147 -10.66 5.45 -6.91
CA ALA A 147 -11.88 5.99 -7.49
C ALA A 147 -11.65 7.36 -8.15
N SER A 148 -11.00 8.30 -7.45
CA SER A 148 -10.68 9.63 -7.98
C SER A 148 -9.78 9.62 -9.22
N MET A 149 -8.91 8.62 -9.37
CA MET A 149 -8.09 8.46 -10.58
C MET A 149 -8.89 7.89 -11.74
N LEU A 150 -9.84 6.99 -11.48
CA LEU A 150 -10.74 6.44 -12.49
C LEU A 150 -11.73 7.51 -12.98
N ASP A 151 -12.27 8.34 -12.09
CA ASP A 151 -13.15 9.46 -12.46
C ASP A 151 -12.42 10.43 -13.40
N ARG A 152 -11.17 10.80 -13.07
CA ARG A 152 -10.33 11.64 -13.94
C ARG A 152 -10.02 10.99 -15.30
N LEU A 153 -9.90 9.67 -15.35
CA LEU A 153 -9.70 8.95 -16.60
C LEU A 153 -11.00 8.89 -17.43
N ALA A 154 -12.15 8.69 -16.78
CA ALA A 154 -13.46 8.71 -17.41
C ALA A 154 -13.75 10.10 -17.99
N ASP A 155 -13.50 11.18 -17.25
CA ASP A 155 -13.62 12.57 -17.72
C ASP A 155 -12.74 12.84 -18.95
N ALA A 156 -11.52 12.29 -18.97
CA ALA A 156 -10.59 12.46 -20.08
C ALA A 156 -10.99 11.66 -21.34
N LEU A 157 -11.71 10.54 -21.18
CA LEU A 157 -12.14 9.67 -22.28
C LEU A 157 -13.52 10.03 -22.83
N LEU A 158 -14.44 10.48 -21.98
CA LEU A 158 -15.84 10.76 -22.33
C LEU A 158 -16.10 12.25 -22.53
N GLY A 159 -15.17 13.13 -22.10
CA GLY A 159 -15.42 14.56 -21.96
C GLY A 159 -16.31 14.85 -20.75
N PRO A 160 -16.34 16.09 -20.24
CA PRO A 160 -17.27 16.45 -19.16
C PRO A 160 -18.69 16.16 -19.63
N ALA A 161 -19.44 15.38 -18.86
CA ALA A 161 -20.82 14.97 -19.17
C ALA A 161 -21.86 16.12 -19.10
N ASN A 162 -21.42 17.38 -19.25
CA ASN A 162 -22.25 18.57 -19.23
C ASN A 162 -22.03 19.38 -20.51
N GLY A 163 -22.63 18.90 -21.58
CA GLY A 163 -22.91 19.69 -22.78
C GLY A 163 -24.41 19.65 -23.01
N GLY A 164 -25.12 20.65 -22.49
CA GLY A 164 -26.56 20.77 -22.69
C GLY A 164 -27.18 21.74 -21.71
N ASP A 165 -26.89 23.03 -21.90
CA ASP A 165 -27.84 24.13 -21.68
C ASP A 165 -27.41 25.24 -22.66
N ASP A 166 -27.71 24.98 -23.92
CA ASP A 166 -27.83 26.00 -24.95
C ASP A 166 -29.32 26.40 -24.98
N GLU A 167 -29.70 27.41 -24.19
CA GLU A 167 -30.95 28.14 -24.40
C GLU A 167 -30.61 29.55 -24.90
N GLY A 168 -30.91 29.75 -26.18
CA GLY A 168 -30.82 31.03 -26.87
C GLY A 168 -31.90 32.03 -26.47
N GLY A 169 -31.61 33.29 -26.77
CA GLY A 169 -32.50 34.45 -26.61
C GLY A 169 -31.71 35.74 -26.56
#